data_AF-A0AAN0K3T7-F1
#
_entry.id   AF-A0AAN0K3T7-F1
#
_cell.length_a   1.000
_cell.length_b   1.000
_cell.length_c   1.000
_cell.angle_alpha   90.00
_cell.angle_beta   90.00
_cell.angle_gamma   90.00
#
_symmetry.space_group_name_H-M   'P 1'
#
loop_
_entity.id
_entity.type
_entity.pdbx_description
1 polymer ?
#
loop_
_entity_poly.entity_id
_entity_poly.type
_entity_poly.pdbx_seq_one_letter_code
_entity_poly.pdbx_strand_id
1 'polypeptide(L)'
;MIRRAFEAGWAFAVTKTYTLDKDIITNVSPRIVRGTTSGHLFGPGQNAYLNIELVSEKTCAYWLQSIRELKRDFPNKIVIASVMCGFSKEDWTILCKASE
;
A
#
# COMPACT_ATOMS: atom_id res chain seq x y z
N MET A 1 -10.24 1.61 1.83
CA MET A 1 -10.36 0.90 0.53
C MET A 1 -10.40 -0.60 0.71
N ILE A 2 -9.46 -1.19 1.45
CA ILE A 2 -9.40 -2.65 1.68
C ILE A 2 -10.72 -3.23 2.22
N ARG A 3 -11.36 -2.58 3.21
CA ARG A 3 -12.70 -2.97 3.71
C ARG A 3 -13.71 -3.23 2.58
N ARG A 4 -13.89 -2.27 1.67
CA ARG A 4 -14.80 -2.40 0.53
C ARG A 4 -14.41 -3.53 -0.42
N ALA A 5 -13.11 -3.80 -0.59
CA ALA A 5 -12.65 -4.94 -1.38
C ALA A 5 -13.06 -6.26 -0.73
N PHE A 6 -12.92 -6.38 0.60
CA PHE A 6 -13.37 -7.56 1.33
C PHE A 6 -14.88 -7.75 1.31
N GLU A 7 -15.66 -6.69 1.45
CA GLU A 7 -17.13 -6.68 1.28
C GLU A 7 -17.53 -7.13 -0.13
N ALA A 8 -16.75 -6.73 -1.16
CA ALA A 8 -16.94 -7.16 -2.55
C ALA A 8 -16.43 -8.59 -2.84
N GLY A 9 -15.93 -9.32 -1.83
CA GLY A 9 -15.55 -10.73 -1.95
C GLY A 9 -14.07 -11.00 -2.17
N TRP A 10 -13.19 -9.99 -2.28
CA TRP A 10 -11.74 -10.21 -2.44
C TRP A 10 -11.20 -11.06 -1.28
N ALA A 11 -10.36 -12.05 -1.58
CA ALA A 11 -9.88 -13.03 -0.60
C ALA A 11 -8.78 -12.46 0.32
N PHE A 12 -7.92 -11.62 -0.23
CA PHE A 12 -6.82 -10.98 0.49
C PHE A 12 -6.55 -9.57 -0.03
N ALA A 13 -5.79 -8.80 0.74
CA ALA A 13 -5.28 -7.50 0.33
C ALA A 13 -3.89 -7.26 0.91
N VAL A 14 -3.11 -6.46 0.18
CA VAL A 14 -1.81 -5.95 0.63
C VAL A 14 -1.99 -4.48 1.00
N THR A 15 -1.40 -4.04 2.12
CA THR A 15 -1.34 -2.60 2.42
C THR A 15 -0.47 -1.88 1.39
N LYS A 16 -0.72 -0.58 1.17
CA LYS A 16 0.33 0.23 0.52
C LYS A 16 1.55 0.19 1.44
N THR A 17 2.74 0.04 0.86
CA THR A 17 3.99 -0.02 1.61
C THR A 17 4.09 1.15 2.59
N TYR A 18 4.33 0.88 3.87
CA TYR A 18 4.53 1.91 4.89
C TYR A 18 5.87 1.73 5.61
N THR A 19 6.35 2.82 6.19
CA THR A 19 7.67 2.93 6.79
C THR A 19 7.55 3.37 8.25
N LEU A 20 8.67 3.45 8.97
CA LEU A 20 8.72 4.13 10.27
C LEU A 20 8.53 5.64 10.09
N ASP A 21 8.08 6.34 11.12
CA ASP A 21 7.76 7.77 11.04
C ASP A 21 8.98 8.64 10.65
N LYS A 22 10.20 8.19 11.00
CA LYS A 22 11.46 8.85 10.59
C LYS A 22 11.71 8.82 9.07
N ASP A 23 11.06 7.90 8.36
CA ASP A 23 11.19 7.66 6.93
C ASP A 23 9.93 8.13 6.17
N ILE A 24 9.20 9.11 6.73
CA ILE A 24 8.02 9.68 6.08
C ILE A 24 8.40 10.38 4.78
N ILE A 25 7.57 10.23 3.76
CA ILE A 25 7.78 10.83 2.45
C ILE A 25 6.61 11.75 2.08
N THR A 26 6.82 12.55 1.03
CA THR A 26 5.75 13.33 0.39
C THR A 26 5.84 13.11 -1.11
N ASN A 27 4.73 12.71 -1.71
CA ASN A 27 4.63 12.46 -3.14
C ASN A 27 4.60 13.77 -3.92
N VAL A 28 5.13 13.73 -5.14
CA VAL A 28 4.98 14.82 -6.13
C VAL A 28 3.70 14.66 -6.95
N SER A 29 3.33 15.71 -7.68
CA SER A 29 2.22 15.68 -8.64
C SER A 29 2.61 16.47 -9.91
N PRO A 30 2.34 15.96 -11.12
CA PRO A 30 1.67 14.70 -11.46
C PRO A 30 2.58 13.47 -11.24
N ARG A 31 1.99 12.29 -10.98
CA ARG A 31 2.78 11.07 -10.65
C ARG A 31 2.29 9.74 -11.19
N ILE A 32 1.08 9.67 -11.76
CA ILE A 32 0.56 8.47 -12.42
C ILE A 32 0.00 8.91 -13.78
N VAL A 33 0.47 8.29 -14.85
CA VAL A 33 0.08 8.62 -16.22
C VAL A 33 -0.26 7.37 -17.01
N ARG A 34 -1.11 7.52 -18.03
CA ARG A 34 -1.41 6.46 -19.00
C ARG A 34 -0.15 6.03 -19.76
N GLY A 35 -0.09 4.75 -20.15
CA GLY A 35 0.96 4.24 -21.02
C GLY A 35 0.83 4.74 -22.46
N THR A 36 1.96 4.79 -23.15
CA THR A 36 2.07 5.03 -24.61
C THR A 36 2.28 3.74 -25.39
N THR A 37 2.23 2.58 -24.72
CA THR A 37 2.53 1.24 -25.26
C THR A 37 1.53 0.75 -26.31
N SER A 38 0.46 1.50 -26.58
CA SER A 38 -0.61 1.11 -27.51
C SER A 38 -1.12 2.29 -28.33
N GLY A 39 -0.27 3.30 -28.55
CA GLY A 39 -0.61 4.50 -29.31
C GLY A 39 -1.63 5.40 -28.60
N HIS A 40 -2.43 6.11 -29.39
CA HIS A 40 -3.35 7.17 -28.94
C HIS A 40 -4.75 6.64 -28.55
N LEU A 41 -4.82 5.51 -27.83
CA LEU A 41 -6.09 4.93 -27.36
C LEU A 41 -6.43 5.39 -25.95
N PHE A 42 -7.43 6.26 -25.82
CA PHE A 42 -7.88 6.84 -24.55
C PHE A 42 -9.12 6.13 -23.98
N GLY A 43 -9.39 6.35 -22.69
CA GLY A 43 -10.56 5.78 -22.02
C GLY A 43 -10.31 4.35 -21.48
N PRO A 44 -11.29 3.43 -21.59
CA PRO A 44 -11.23 2.11 -20.95
C PRO A 44 -10.09 1.24 -21.49
N GLY A 45 -9.69 0.23 -20.72
CA GLY A 45 -8.75 -0.80 -21.19
C GLY A 45 -7.34 -0.29 -21.46
N GLN A 46 -6.82 0.62 -20.62
CA GLN A 46 -5.43 1.06 -20.73
C GLN A 46 -4.48 -0.11 -20.47
N ASN A 47 -3.62 -0.39 -21.46
CA ASN A 47 -2.70 -1.52 -21.41
C ASN A 47 -1.55 -1.34 -20.42
N ALA A 48 -1.24 -0.10 -20.04
CA ALA A 48 -0.19 0.20 -19.07
C ALA A 48 -0.43 1.55 -18.39
N TYR A 49 0.26 1.71 -17.25
CA TYR A 49 0.43 2.97 -16.54
C TYR A 49 1.89 3.12 -16.16
N LEU A 50 2.37 4.37 -16.11
CA LEU A 50 3.66 4.72 -15.53
C LEU A 50 3.43 5.48 -14.24
N ASN A 51 4.21 5.17 -13.19
CA ASN A 51 4.15 5.88 -11.93
C ASN A 51 5.54 6.27 -11.41
N ILE A 52 5.58 7.39 -10.72
CA ILE A 52 6.69 7.85 -9.86
C ILE A 52 6.18 8.04 -8.43
N GLU A 53 5.16 7.25 -8.03
CA GLU A 53 4.61 7.29 -6.68
C GLU A 53 5.52 6.52 -5.72
N LEU A 54 5.70 7.07 -4.52
CA LEU A 54 6.50 6.48 -3.47
C LEU A 54 5.68 5.50 -2.61
N VAL A 55 6.15 5.25 -1.39
CA VAL A 55 5.42 4.53 -0.34
C VAL A 55 4.20 5.34 0.15
N SER A 56 3.51 4.84 1.17
CA SER A 56 2.40 5.51 1.82
C SER A 56 2.85 6.83 2.47
N GLU A 57 2.08 7.90 2.27
CA GLU A 57 2.19 9.15 3.05
C GLU A 57 1.50 9.07 4.42
N LYS A 58 0.72 8.00 4.66
CA LYS A 58 0.13 7.70 5.98
C LYS A 58 1.14 6.99 6.86
N THR A 59 1.09 7.32 8.15
CA THR A 59 2.02 6.84 9.19
C THR A 59 1.92 5.35 9.46
N CYS A 60 2.95 4.80 10.11
CA CYS A 60 2.93 3.42 10.59
C CYS A 60 1.73 3.16 11.50
N ALA A 61 1.47 4.07 12.46
CA ALA A 61 0.36 3.96 13.40
C ALA A 61 -1.01 3.83 12.70
N TYR A 62 -1.24 4.58 11.62
CA TYR A 62 -2.45 4.47 10.81
C TYR A 62 -2.63 3.06 10.24
N TRP A 63 -1.57 2.48 9.68
CA TRP A 63 -1.63 1.16 9.07
C TRP A 63 -1.80 0.05 10.10
N LEU A 64 -1.08 0.10 11.21
CA LEU A 64 -1.23 -0.88 12.29
C LEU A 64 -2.66 -0.88 12.85
N GLN A 65 -3.23 0.31 13.08
CA GLN A 65 -4.62 0.42 13.52
C GLN A 65 -5.59 -0.12 12.46
N SER A 66 -5.39 0.25 11.19
CA SER A 66 -6.23 -0.22 10.09
C SER A 66 -6.18 -1.75 9.92
N ILE A 67 -5.00 -2.36 10.06
CA ILE A 67 -4.83 -3.82 9.99
C ILE A 67 -5.61 -4.50 11.12
N ARG A 68 -5.50 -4.00 12.37
CA ARG A 68 -6.25 -4.54 13.51
C ARG A 68 -7.76 -4.47 13.28
N GLU A 69 -8.27 -3.34 12.81
CA GLU A 69 -9.69 -3.18 12.49
C GLU A 69 -10.15 -4.12 11.36
N LEU A 70 -9.34 -4.26 10.31
CA LEU A 70 -9.63 -5.17 9.20
C LEU A 70 -9.64 -6.63 9.66
N LYS A 71 -8.70 -7.05 10.49
CA LYS A 71 -8.67 -8.42 11.01
C LYS A 71 -9.79 -8.70 12.01
N ARG A 72 -10.20 -7.71 12.81
CA ARG A 72 -11.37 -7.81 13.70
C ARG A 72 -12.66 -8.02 12.89
N ASP A 73 -12.87 -7.22 11.86
CA ASP A 73 -14.12 -7.23 11.11
C ASP A 73 -14.16 -8.32 10.03
N PHE A 74 -12.99 -8.73 9.53
CA PHE A 74 -12.82 -9.74 8.49
C PHE A 74 -11.82 -10.82 8.90
N PRO A 75 -12.12 -11.62 9.95
CA PRO A 75 -11.17 -12.58 10.52
C PRO A 75 -10.69 -13.63 9.50
N ASN A 76 -11.54 -14.00 8.56
CA ASN A 76 -11.25 -15.00 7.52
C ASN A 76 -10.53 -14.42 6.28
N LYS A 77 -10.36 -13.10 6.18
CA LYS A 77 -9.65 -12.47 5.07
C LYS A 77 -8.17 -12.31 5.41
N ILE A 78 -7.30 -12.51 4.41
CA ILE A 78 -5.86 -12.35 4.60
C ILE A 78 -5.47 -10.88 4.37
N VAL A 79 -4.76 -10.30 5.33
CA VAL A 79 -4.17 -8.97 5.22
C VAL A 79 -2.67 -9.13 5.27
N ILE A 80 -1.96 -8.62 4.26
CA ILE A 80 -0.50 -8.69 4.18
C ILE A 80 0.04 -7.27 4.35
N ALA A 81 0.83 -7.06 5.40
CA ALA A 81 1.52 -5.79 5.62
C ALA A 81 2.71 -5.68 4.67
N SER A 82 2.65 -4.75 3.72
CA SER A 82 3.84 -4.34 2.95
C SER A 82 4.58 -3.26 3.73
N VAL A 83 5.86 -3.51 4.04
CA VAL A 83 6.70 -2.62 4.84
C VAL A 83 8.04 -2.37 4.16
N MET A 84 8.67 -1.22 4.47
CA MET A 84 9.99 -0.85 3.94
C MET A 84 10.79 -0.10 5.02
N CYS A 85 12.09 -0.38 5.07
CA CYS A 85 13.06 0.38 5.85
C CYS A 85 14.32 0.64 5.01
N GLY A 86 15.15 1.58 5.45
CA GLY A 86 16.53 1.68 4.97
C GLY A 86 17.35 0.42 5.28
N PHE A 87 18.64 0.43 4.96
CA PHE A 87 19.55 -0.69 5.24
C PHE A 87 19.95 -0.74 6.73
N SER A 88 18.99 -1.09 7.58
CA SER A 88 19.12 -1.12 9.03
C SER A 88 18.40 -2.34 9.61
N LYS A 89 19.15 -3.26 10.19
CA LYS A 89 18.61 -4.47 10.83
C LYS A 89 17.61 -4.13 11.93
N GLU A 90 17.92 -3.10 12.72
CA GLU A 90 17.09 -2.67 13.84
C GLU A 90 15.73 -2.16 13.34
N ASP A 91 15.73 -1.30 12.32
CA ASP A 91 14.48 -0.75 11.76
C ASP A 91 13.59 -1.83 11.18
N TRP A 92 14.17 -2.75 10.40
CA TRP A 92 13.45 -3.91 9.87
C TRP A 92 12.86 -4.76 11.01
N THR A 93 13.63 -4.98 12.08
CA THR A 93 13.16 -5.77 13.23
C THR A 93 11.99 -5.08 13.93
N ILE A 94 12.07 -3.77 14.15
CA ILE A 94 11.02 -2.99 14.80
C ILE A 94 9.74 -2.99 13.94
N LEU A 95 9.86 -2.64 12.66
CA LEU A 95 8.70 -2.46 11.79
C LEU A 95 8.00 -3.79 11.49
N CYS A 96 8.75 -4.86 11.24
CA CYS A 96 8.17 -6.18 11.01
C CYS A 96 7.45 -6.71 12.27
N LYS A 97 8.08 -6.62 13.45
CA LYS A 97 7.44 -7.06 14.71
C LYS A 97 6.18 -6.25 15.05
N ALA A 98 6.18 -4.96 14.75
CA ALA A 98 5.00 -4.14 14.96
C ALA A 98 3.83 -4.51 14.03
N SER A 99 4.14 -5.10 12.87
CA SER A 99 3.19 -5.44 11.80
C SER A 99 2.74 -6.90 11.78
N GLU A 100 3.29 -7.73 12.68
CA GLU A 100 2.92 -9.12 12.94
C GLU A 100 1.61 -9.21 13.74
#